data_AF-A0AAP9DSQ1-F1
#
_entry.id   AF-A0AAP9DSQ1-F1
#
_cell.length_a   1.000
_cell.length_b   1.000
_cell.length_c   1.000
_cell.angle_alpha   90.00
_cell.angle_beta   90.00
_cell.angle_gamma   90.00
#
_symmetry.space_group_name_H-M   'P 1'
#
loop_
_entity.id
_entity.type
_entity.pdbx_description
1 polymer ?
#
loop_
_entity_poly.entity_id
_entity_poly.type
_entity_poly.pdbx_seq_one_letter_code
_entity_poly.pdbx_strand_id
1 'polypeptide(L)'
;MIRLNEYRYKEEYTYHLLQALKYGEAEAFRKDFQELHPSDRARFFLELSESGRCRVYSVLSPGEFGEMYAELSGMQKRCMHELNRPQAVHMLNKSG
;
A
#
# COMPACT_ATOMS: atom_id res chain seq x y z
N MET A 1 -10.35 -7.61 -11.55
CA MET A 1 -9.02 -6.98 -11.44
C MET A 1 -8.93 -5.87 -12.46
N ILE A 2 -8.71 -4.65 -12.01
CA ILE A 2 -8.53 -3.47 -12.85
C ILE A 2 -7.03 -3.31 -13.15
N ARG A 3 -6.67 -3.00 -14.41
CA ARG A 3 -5.32 -2.62 -14.81
C ARG A 3 -5.28 -1.11 -15.05
N LEU A 4 -4.44 -0.38 -14.31
CA LEU A 4 -4.42 1.09 -14.35
C LEU A 4 -3.96 1.65 -15.69
N ASN A 5 -3.14 0.92 -16.45
CA ASN A 5 -2.71 1.37 -17.79
C ASN A 5 -3.84 1.29 -18.84
N GLU A 6 -4.93 0.60 -18.55
CA GLU A 6 -6.13 0.53 -19.38
C GLU A 6 -7.24 1.48 -18.88
N TYR A 7 -6.99 2.15 -17.74
CA TYR A 7 -7.97 2.99 -17.06
C TYR A 7 -7.75 4.46 -17.39
N ARG A 8 -8.75 5.09 -18.00
CA ARG A 8 -8.74 6.52 -18.39
C ARG A 8 -8.51 7.48 -17.21
N TYR A 9 -8.76 7.02 -15.97
CA TYR A 9 -8.78 7.82 -14.75
C TYR A 9 -7.70 7.41 -13.74
N LYS A 10 -6.58 6.84 -14.20
CA LYS A 10 -5.48 6.38 -13.33
C LYS A 10 -5.02 7.41 -12.29
N GLU A 11 -4.93 8.67 -12.70
CA GLU A 11 -4.50 9.77 -11.84
C GLU A 11 -5.54 10.08 -10.75
N GLU A 12 -6.82 10.13 -11.12
CA GLU A 12 -7.92 10.32 -10.17
C GLU A 12 -8.01 9.16 -9.18
N TYR A 13 -7.86 7.93 -9.66
CA TYR A 13 -7.87 6.74 -8.80
C TYR A 13 -6.71 6.75 -7.80
N THR A 14 -5.50 7.07 -8.27
CA THR A 14 -4.31 7.23 -7.43
C THR A 14 -4.52 8.34 -6.39
N TYR A 15 -5.13 9.45 -6.80
CA TYR A 15 -5.49 10.54 -5.90
C TYR A 15 -6.45 10.10 -4.80
N HIS A 16 -7.50 9.35 -5.14
CA HIS A 16 -8.45 8.81 -4.16
C HIS A 16 -7.77 7.89 -3.14
N LEU A 17 -6.88 7.00 -3.59
CA LEU A 17 -6.10 6.14 -2.69
C LEU A 17 -5.20 6.94 -1.74
N LEU A 18 -4.55 8.00 -2.25
CA LEU A 18 -3.72 8.89 -1.43
C LEU A 18 -4.55 9.68 -0.42
N GLN A 19 -5.75 10.13 -0.79
CA GLN A 19 -6.69 10.78 0.13
C GLN A 19 -7.10 9.81 1.24
N ALA A 20 -7.49 8.58 0.89
CA ALA A 20 -7.88 7.57 1.88
C ALA A 20 -6.75 7.26 2.88
N LEU A 21 -5.51 7.10 2.40
CA LEU A 21 -4.33 6.96 3.27
C LEU A 21 -4.06 8.20 4.14
N LYS A 22 -4.34 9.40 3.63
CA LYS A 22 -4.11 10.65 4.34
C LYS A 22 -5.13 10.88 5.46
N TYR A 23 -6.40 10.58 5.20
CA TYR A 23 -7.50 10.78 6.16
C TYR A 23 -7.73 9.58 7.09
N GLY A 24 -7.01 8.48 6.90
CA GLY A 24 -7.10 7.31 7.78
C GLY A 24 -8.29 6.41 7.46
N GLU A 25 -8.83 6.49 6.24
CA GLU A 25 -9.95 5.69 5.75
C GLU A 25 -9.47 4.28 5.37
N ALA A 26 -9.04 3.50 6.37
CA ALA A 26 -8.34 2.22 6.19
C ALA A 26 -9.18 1.21 5.38
N GLU A 27 -10.46 1.06 5.68
CA GLU A 27 -11.35 0.12 4.98
C GLU A 27 -11.59 0.52 3.52
N ALA A 28 -11.81 1.82 3.27
CA ALA A 28 -11.99 2.33 1.92
C ALA A 28 -10.71 2.16 1.09
N PHE A 29 -9.56 2.53 1.67
CA PHE A 29 -8.27 2.30 1.03
C PHE A 29 -8.06 0.81 0.72
N ARG A 30 -8.27 -0.08 1.70
CA ARG A 30 -8.05 -1.52 1.50
C ARG A 30 -8.92 -2.05 0.37
N LYS A 31 -10.22 -1.73 0.37
CA LYS A 31 -11.16 -2.18 -0.65
C LYS A 31 -10.73 -1.73 -2.04
N ASP A 32 -10.51 -0.44 -2.23
CA ASP A 32 -10.15 0.12 -3.54
C ASP A 32 -8.77 -0.41 -3.97
N PHE A 33 -7.80 -0.41 -3.06
CA PHE A 33 -6.45 -0.90 -3.35
C PHE A 33 -6.44 -2.37 -3.82
N GLN A 34 -7.30 -3.24 -3.25
CA GLN A 34 -7.42 -4.65 -3.65
C GLN A 34 -8.06 -4.86 -5.02
N GLU A 35 -8.78 -3.87 -5.58
CA GLU A 35 -9.32 -3.98 -6.95
C GLU A 35 -8.23 -3.89 -8.02
N LEU A 36 -7.09 -3.30 -7.67
CA LEU A 36 -5.93 -3.15 -8.54
C LEU A 36 -5.19 -4.47 -8.77
N HIS A 37 -4.68 -4.64 -9.99
CA HIS A 37 -3.74 -5.71 -10.29
C HIS A 37 -2.50 -5.66 -9.36
N PRO A 38 -1.91 -6.81 -8.94
CA PRO A 38 -0.73 -6.85 -8.06
C PRO A 38 0.41 -5.94 -8.53
N SER A 39 0.70 -5.91 -9.83
CA SER A 39 1.76 -5.06 -10.39
C SER A 39 1.45 -3.55 -10.29
N ASP A 40 0.17 -3.16 -10.36
CA ASP A 40 -0.26 -1.77 -10.18
C ASP A 40 -0.24 -1.37 -8.70
N ARG A 41 -0.65 -2.27 -7.80
CA ARG A 41 -0.48 -2.12 -6.34
C ARG A 41 0.98 -1.90 -5.98
N ALA A 42 1.88 -2.72 -6.54
CA ALA A 42 3.32 -2.61 -6.33
C ALA A 42 3.85 -1.27 -6.85
N ARG A 43 3.46 -0.84 -8.05
CA ARG A 43 3.86 0.46 -8.60
C ARG A 43 3.41 1.63 -7.71
N PHE A 44 2.15 1.66 -7.31
CA PHE A 44 1.62 2.68 -6.39
C PHE A 44 2.45 2.72 -5.10
N PHE A 45 2.70 1.54 -4.51
CA PHE A 45 3.46 1.41 -3.28
C PHE A 45 4.91 1.91 -3.40
N LEU A 46 5.56 1.68 -4.54
CA LEU A 46 6.92 2.15 -4.83
C LEU A 46 7.01 3.68 -4.96
N GLU A 47 5.93 4.33 -5.40
CA GLU A 47 5.84 5.79 -5.53
C GLU A 47 5.60 6.49 -4.18
N LEU A 48 5.22 5.76 -3.12
CA LEU A 48 5.00 6.33 -1.79
C LEU A 48 6.31 6.70 -1.07
N SER A 49 6.23 7.70 -0.18
CA SER A 49 7.24 7.94 0.84
C SER A 49 7.29 6.81 1.87
N GLU A 50 8.33 6.76 2.71
CA GLU A 50 8.42 5.79 3.81
C GLU A 50 7.22 5.88 4.77
N SER A 51 6.78 7.09 5.12
CA SER A 51 5.59 7.28 5.94
C SER A 51 4.29 6.79 5.26
N GLY A 52 4.20 6.93 3.93
CA GLY A 52 3.11 6.37 3.14
C GLY A 52 3.12 4.84 3.14
N ARG A 53 4.29 4.22 2.91
CA ARG A 53 4.45 2.76 2.96
C ARG A 53 4.12 2.21 4.35
N CYS A 54 4.52 2.89 5.42
CA CYS A 54 4.16 2.51 6.78
C CYS A 54 2.64 2.47 7.00
N ARG A 55 1.89 3.41 6.43
CA ARG A 55 0.41 3.38 6.48
C ARG A 55 -0.16 2.22 5.69
N VAL A 56 0.42 1.87 4.54
CA VAL A 56 0.01 0.68 3.80
C VAL A 56 0.24 -0.59 4.62
N TYR A 57 1.38 -0.72 5.30
CA TYR A 57 1.66 -1.85 6.19
C TYR A 57 0.67 -1.95 7.36
N SER A 58 0.15 -0.83 7.87
CA SER A 58 -0.86 -0.85 8.95
C SER A 58 -2.27 -1.17 8.47
N VAL A 59 -2.55 -1.01 7.17
CA VAL A 59 -3.89 -1.23 6.61
C VAL A 59 -4.04 -2.63 6.02
N LEU A 60 -2.99 -3.17 5.39
CA LEU A 60 -3.05 -4.49 4.76
C LEU A 60 -2.63 -5.60 5.72
N SER A 61 -3.34 -6.73 5.64
CA SER A 61 -2.89 -7.95 6.29
C SER A 61 -1.65 -8.52 5.57
N PRO A 62 -0.86 -9.39 6.25
CA PRO A 62 0.31 -10.03 5.62
C PRO A 62 -0.03 -10.81 4.34
N GLY A 63 -1.20 -11.45 4.28
CA GLY A 63 -1.65 -12.19 3.10
C GLY A 63 -1.93 -11.26 1.91
N GLU A 64 -2.65 -10.17 2.16
CA GLU A 64 -2.97 -9.15 1.15
C GLU A 64 -1.72 -8.43 0.63
N PHE A 65 -0.77 -8.14 1.51
CA PHE A 65 0.52 -7.56 1.12
C PHE A 65 1.37 -8.54 0.32
N GLY A 66 1.32 -9.83 0.66
CA GLY A 66 2.09 -10.90 0.02
C GLY A 66 1.87 -11.00 -1.48
N GLU A 67 0.64 -10.74 -1.95
CA GLU A 67 0.31 -10.78 -3.39
C GLU A 67 1.08 -9.75 -4.22
N MET A 68 1.29 -8.54 -3.70
CA MET A 68 2.10 -7.53 -4.38
C MET A 68 3.59 -7.61 -4.03
N TYR A 69 3.95 -8.25 -2.91
CA TYR A 69 5.35 -8.37 -2.47
C TYR A 69 6.25 -9.10 -3.48
N ALA A 70 5.70 -10.07 -4.21
CA ALA A 70 6.40 -10.77 -5.28
C ALA A 70 6.83 -9.81 -6.41
N GLU A 71 6.06 -8.75 -6.65
CA GLU A 71 6.29 -7.76 -7.71
C GLU A 71 7.27 -6.66 -7.28
N LEU A 72 7.59 -6.53 -5.98
CA LEU A 72 8.47 -5.50 -5.41
C LEU A 72 9.98 -5.80 -5.57
N SER A 73 10.40 -6.30 -6.74
CA SER A 73 11.79 -6.66 -7.01
C SER A 73 12.76 -5.51 -6.67
N GLY A 74 13.81 -5.82 -5.90
CA GLY A 74 14.80 -4.84 -5.42
C GLY A 74 14.39 -4.04 -4.17
N MET A 75 13.10 -3.99 -3.81
CA MET A 75 12.59 -3.28 -2.63
C MET A 75 12.26 -4.19 -1.45
N GLN A 76 12.21 -5.50 -1.68
CA GLN A 76 11.93 -6.53 -0.66
C GLN A 76 12.78 -6.41 0.61
N LYS A 77 14.10 -6.20 0.47
CA LYS A 77 15.03 -6.02 1.61
C LYS A 77 14.69 -4.78 2.42
N ARG A 78 14.31 -3.68 1.75
CA ARG A 78 13.93 -2.43 2.40
C ARG A 78 12.61 -2.59 3.15
N CYS A 79 11.62 -3.27 2.56
CA CYS A 79 10.34 -3.54 3.21
C CYS A 79 10.54 -4.34 4.51
N MET A 80 11.40 -5.36 4.48
CA MET A 80 11.76 -6.12 5.68
C MET A 80 12.41 -5.24 6.75
N HIS A 81 13.29 -4.31 6.37
CA HIS A 81 13.90 -3.39 7.32
C HIS A 81 12.87 -2.41 7.91
N GLU A 82 11.97 -1.88 7.08
CA GLU A 82 10.90 -0.97 7.49
C GLU A 82 9.93 -1.64 8.47
N LEU A 83 9.49 -2.87 8.19
CA LEU A 83 8.62 -3.66 9.06
C LEU A 83 9.27 -3.97 10.42
N ASN A 84 10.59 -4.17 10.45
CA ASN A 84 11.34 -4.47 11.68
C ASN A 84 11.70 -3.22 12.51
N ARG A 85 11.41 -2.00 12.04
CA ARG A 85 11.69 -0.80 12.83
C ARG A 85 10.72 -0.67 14.01
N PRO A 86 11.18 -0.26 15.20
CA PRO A 86 10.31 0.00 16.35
C PRO A 86 9.17 0.98 16.07
N GLN A 87 9.36 1.92 15.14
CA GLN A 87 8.30 2.83 14.69
C GLN A 87 7.18 2.13 13.91
N ALA A 88 7.50 1.14 13.08
CA ALA A 88 6.48 0.32 12.41
C ALA A 88 5.68 -0.49 13.44
N VAL A 89 6.35 -1.04 14.46
CA VAL A 89 5.70 -1.73 15.59
C VAL A 89 4.79 -0.77 16.38
N HIS A 90 5.24 0.46 16.64
CA HIS A 90 4.44 1.46 17.35
C HIS A 90 3.22 1.93 16.54
N MET A 91 3.29 1.90 15.20
CA MET A 91 2.17 2.21 14.30
C MET A 91 1.17 1.05 14.21
N LEU A 92 1.64 -0.21 14.21
CA LEU A 92 0.78 -1.40 14.29
C LEU A 92 -0.01 -1.45 15.62
N ASN A 93 0.58 -0.98 16.71
CA ASN A 93 -0.03 -0.99 18.04
C ASN A 93 -0.97 0.20 18.34
N LYS A 94 -1.04 1.22 17.46
CA LYS A 94 -1.90 2.41 17.67
C LYS A 94 -3.28 2.33 17.00
N SER A 95 -3.66 1.17 16.47
CA SER A 95 -4.98 0.90 15.91
C SER A 95 -5.92 0.16 16.87
N GLY A 96 -5.68 0.26 18.18
CA GLY A 96 -6.53 -0.31 19.24
C GLY A 96 -7.13 0.77 20.12
#